data_AF-A0A9X8VDD4-F1
#
_entry.id   AF-A0A9X8VDD4-F1
#
_cell.length_a   1.000
_cell.length_b   1.000
_cell.length_c   1.000
_cell.angle_alpha   90.00
_cell.angle_beta   90.00
_cell.angle_gamma   90.00
#
_symmetry.space_group_name_H-M   'P 1'
#
loop_
_entity.id
_entity.type
_entity.pdbx_description
1 polymer ?
#
loop_
_entity_poly.entity_id
_entity_poly.type
_entity_poly.pdbx_seq_one_letter_code
_entity_poly.pdbx_strand_id
1 'polypeptide(L)'
;SDWFTRDNIPAALNFKPVVQAIFDGSLIGENGAPGSNSDVITVDGDRAFVVRVSGHKPEGIEPFDQVKDRVAELVKRNKALQAAKLQGEKLLVELKQGKGDEAMKAAGLSFGAVQKMA
;
A
#
# COMPACT_ATOMS: atom_id res chain seq x y z
N SER A 1 14.56 3.07 -10.20
CA SER A 1 13.81 1.81 -10.07
C SER A 1 12.92 1.75 -11.28
N ASP A 2 13.26 0.89 -12.23
CA ASP A 2 12.81 1.07 -13.62
C ASP A 2 11.72 0.06 -14.00
N TRP A 3 11.06 -0.52 -12.99
CA TRP A 3 9.88 -1.37 -13.12
C TRP A 3 8.64 -0.62 -12.65
N PHE A 4 7.53 -0.80 -13.36
CA PHE A 4 6.24 -0.20 -13.00
C PHE A 4 5.08 -1.17 -13.24
N THR A 5 3.95 -0.91 -12.60
CA THR A 5 2.69 -1.65 -12.75
C THR A 5 1.63 -0.74 -13.38
N ARG A 6 0.45 -1.29 -13.70
CA ARG A 6 -0.70 -0.49 -14.16
C ARG A 6 -1.12 0.59 -13.13
N ASP A 7 -0.82 0.38 -11.86
CA ASP A 7 -1.17 1.30 -10.77
C ASP A 7 -0.13 2.40 -10.53
N ASN A 8 1.07 2.28 -11.11
CA ASN A 8 2.18 3.21 -10.88
C ASN A 8 2.92 3.55 -12.17
N ILE A 9 2.19 4.01 -13.18
CA ILE A 9 2.73 4.31 -14.50
C ILE A 9 3.54 5.62 -14.44
N PRO A 10 4.79 5.64 -14.97
CA PRO A 10 5.58 6.87 -15.06
C PRO A 10 4.81 7.96 -15.83
N ALA A 11 4.87 9.20 -15.36
CA ALA A 11 4.14 10.32 -15.97
C ALA A 11 4.44 10.50 -17.46
N ALA A 12 5.68 10.21 -17.88
CA ALA A 12 6.11 10.28 -19.28
C ALA A 12 5.41 9.24 -20.19
N LEU A 13 4.86 8.16 -19.63
CA LEU A 13 4.18 7.08 -20.34
C LEU A 13 2.67 7.04 -20.05
N ASN A 14 2.16 7.93 -19.19
CA ASN A 14 0.79 7.90 -18.70
C ASN A 14 -0.21 8.52 -19.70
N PHE A 15 -0.25 7.94 -20.90
CA PHE A 15 -1.24 8.23 -21.93
C PHE A 15 -2.06 6.98 -22.19
N LYS A 16 -3.39 7.08 -22.16
CA LYS A 16 -4.28 5.91 -22.28
C LYS A 16 -3.92 4.99 -23.47
N PRO A 17 -3.68 5.49 -24.70
CA PRO A 17 -3.29 4.63 -25.82
C PRO A 17 -1.94 3.90 -25.61
N VAL A 18 -0.98 4.57 -24.96
CA VAL A 18 0.35 4.01 -24.66
C VAL A 18 0.24 2.93 -23.59
N VAL A 19 -0.52 3.19 -22.53
CA VAL A 19 -0.77 2.22 -21.45
C VAL A 19 -1.45 0.96 -21.97
N GLN A 20 -2.45 1.12 -22.83
CA GLN A 20 -3.14 -0.01 -23.47
C GLN A 20 -2.17 -0.81 -24.35
N ALA A 21 -1.32 -0.14 -25.15
CA ALA A 21 -0.34 -0.85 -25.97
C ALA A 21 0.66 -1.66 -25.13
N ILE A 22 1.10 -1.12 -23.99
CA ILE A 22 2.08 -1.80 -23.11
C ILE A 22 1.48 -3.03 -22.43
N PHE A 23 0.26 -2.93 -21.87
CA PHE A 23 -0.27 -3.98 -21.01
C PHE A 23 -1.38 -4.85 -21.65
N ASP A 24 -2.04 -4.38 -22.70
CA ASP A 24 -3.09 -5.12 -23.43
C ASP A 24 -2.62 -5.57 -24.82
N GLY A 25 -1.47 -5.06 -25.28
CA GLY A 25 -0.91 -5.35 -26.61
C GLY A 25 -0.03 -6.60 -26.66
N SER A 26 0.35 -6.97 -27.88
CA SER A 26 1.22 -8.13 -28.16
C SER A 26 2.72 -7.80 -28.08
N LEU A 27 3.11 -6.82 -27.26
CA LEU A 27 4.50 -6.31 -27.20
C LEU A 27 5.43 -7.17 -26.33
N ILE A 28 4.84 -8.08 -25.54
CA ILE A 28 5.57 -9.03 -24.72
C ILE A 28 5.80 -10.29 -25.56
N GLY A 29 7.06 -10.66 -25.75
CA GLY A 29 7.45 -11.89 -26.45
C GLY A 29 7.26 -13.13 -25.59
N GLU A 30 7.57 -14.30 -26.15
CA GLU A 30 7.48 -15.57 -25.43
C GLU A 30 8.28 -15.53 -24.12
N ASN A 31 7.71 -16.11 -23.06
CA ASN A 31 8.30 -16.19 -21.72
C ASN A 31 8.73 -14.82 -21.12
N GLY A 32 8.09 -13.72 -21.52
CA GLY A 32 8.39 -12.38 -20.98
C GLY A 32 9.62 -11.71 -21.60
N ALA A 33 10.17 -12.28 -22.68
CA ALA A 33 11.25 -11.68 -23.45
C ALA A 33 10.77 -10.42 -24.20
N PRO A 34 11.69 -9.52 -24.60
CA PRO A 34 11.34 -8.39 -25.44
C PRO A 34 10.68 -8.83 -26.75
N GLY A 35 9.44 -8.42 -26.96
CA GLY A 35 8.75 -8.63 -28.23
C GLY A 35 9.14 -7.59 -29.28
N SER A 36 8.34 -7.55 -30.35
CA SER A 36 8.42 -6.52 -31.39
C SER A 36 8.13 -5.13 -30.81
N ASN A 37 8.61 -4.11 -31.51
CA ASN A 37 8.20 -2.74 -31.25
C ASN A 37 6.71 -2.57 -31.52
N SER A 38 6.07 -1.61 -30.85
CA SER A 38 4.71 -1.20 -31.20
C SER A 38 4.67 -0.53 -32.58
N ASP A 39 3.49 -0.52 -33.17
CA ASP A 39 3.16 0.48 -34.18
C ASP A 39 3.25 1.90 -33.59
N VAL A 40 3.18 2.91 -34.45
CA VAL A 40 3.15 4.31 -34.01
C VAL A 40 1.87 4.58 -33.23
N ILE A 41 2.02 4.97 -31.97
CA ILE A 41 0.92 5.31 -31.07
C ILE A 41 0.80 6.83 -31.04
N THR A 42 -0.21 7.36 -31.71
CA THR A 42 -0.55 8.78 -31.61
C THR A 42 -1.26 9.04 -30.28
N VAL A 43 -0.85 10.10 -29.59
CA VAL A 43 -1.52 10.61 -28.39
C VAL A 43 -2.02 12.03 -28.63
N ASP A 44 -2.54 12.69 -27.60
CA ASP A 44 -3.06 14.05 -27.72
C ASP A 44 -2.03 15.05 -28.27
N GLY A 45 -2.47 15.83 -29.27
CA GLY A 45 -1.70 16.83 -29.99
C GLY A 45 -0.85 16.24 -31.11
N ASP A 46 0.35 16.79 -31.31
CA ASP A 46 1.31 16.37 -32.35
C ASP A 46 2.34 15.35 -31.85
N ARG A 47 1.99 14.54 -30.85
CA ARG A 47 2.91 13.60 -30.21
C ARG A 47 2.60 12.17 -30.62
N ALA A 48 3.66 11.43 -30.92
CA ALA A 48 3.59 10.01 -31.25
C ALA A 48 4.70 9.24 -30.50
N PHE A 49 4.38 8.01 -30.13
CA PHE A 49 5.28 7.11 -29.41
C PHE A 49 5.50 5.83 -30.21
N VAL A 50 6.70 5.27 -30.09
CA VAL A 50 6.99 3.88 -30.40
C VAL A 50 7.60 3.28 -29.15
N VAL A 51 7.02 2.18 -28.65
CA VAL A 51 7.43 1.55 -27.40
C VAL A 51 7.91 0.11 -27.65
N ARG A 52 8.87 -0.32 -26.84
CA ARG A 52 9.34 -1.72 -26.79
C ARG A 52 9.43 -2.14 -25.33
N VAL A 53 8.82 -3.27 -25.00
CA VAL A 53 8.95 -3.85 -23.65
C VAL A 53 10.32 -4.50 -23.55
N SER A 54 11.20 -3.97 -22.70
CA SER A 54 12.55 -4.50 -22.47
C SER A 54 12.58 -5.70 -21.51
N GLY A 55 11.53 -5.88 -20.73
CA GLY A 55 11.36 -7.01 -19.83
C GLY A 55 9.98 -7.00 -19.22
N HIS A 56 9.43 -8.19 -18.97
CA HIS A 56 8.15 -8.37 -18.32
C HIS A 56 8.29 -9.39 -17.19
N LYS A 57 7.83 -9.01 -16.00
CA LYS A 57 7.69 -9.92 -14.85
C LYS A 57 6.20 -10.18 -14.66
N PRO A 58 5.73 -11.43 -14.83
CA PRO A 58 4.33 -11.77 -14.60
C PRO A 58 3.87 -11.38 -13.19
N GLU A 59 2.60 -11.00 -13.08
CA GLU A 59 1.96 -10.88 -11.77
C GLU A 59 2.04 -12.23 -11.06
N GLY A 60 2.54 -12.20 -9.83
CA GLY A 60 2.76 -13.39 -9.04
C GLY A 60 2.72 -13.04 -7.57
N ILE A 61 2.38 -14.04 -6.77
CA ILE A 61 2.44 -13.92 -5.32
C ILE A 61 3.93 -13.77 -4.96
N GLU A 62 4.27 -12.64 -4.32
CA GLU A 62 5.63 -12.47 -3.78
C GLU A 62 5.92 -13.64 -2.84
N PRO A 63 7.08 -14.34 -2.99
CA PRO A 63 7.43 -15.45 -2.13
C PRO A 63 7.38 -15.05 -0.66
N PHE A 64 6.95 -15.97 0.20
CA PHE A 64 6.82 -15.70 1.63
C PHE A 64 8.09 -15.06 2.22
N ASP A 65 9.27 -15.53 1.81
CA ASP A 65 10.56 -14.99 2.26
C ASP A 65 10.76 -13.50 1.93
N GLN A 66 10.18 -12.99 0.84
CA GLN A 66 10.29 -11.57 0.44
C GLN A 66 9.33 -10.67 1.23
N VAL A 67 8.19 -11.21 1.69
CA VAL A 67 7.16 -10.44 2.39
C VAL A 67 7.12 -10.69 3.90
N LYS A 68 7.86 -11.69 4.40
CA LYS A 68 7.80 -12.17 5.79
C LYS A 68 7.95 -11.04 6.80
N ASP A 69 8.95 -10.19 6.64
CA ASP A 69 9.23 -9.12 7.60
C ASP A 69 8.12 -8.07 7.62
N ARG A 70 7.63 -7.68 6.43
CA ARG A 70 6.50 -6.77 6.28
C ARG A 70 5.23 -7.34 6.92
N VAL A 71 4.93 -8.61 6.67
CA VAL A 71 3.77 -9.29 7.25
C VAL A 71 3.92 -9.41 8.77
N ALA A 72 5.11 -9.73 9.28
CA ALA A 72 5.37 -9.81 10.71
C ALA A 72 5.17 -8.46 11.41
N GLU A 73 5.64 -7.37 10.80
CA GLU A 73 5.42 -6.02 11.31
C GLU A 73 3.93 -5.66 11.34
N LEU A 74 3.21 -5.93 10.25
CA LEU A 74 1.77 -5.69 10.16
C LEU A 74 0.99 -6.48 11.22
N VAL A 75 1.31 -7.76 11.40
CA VAL A 75 0.67 -8.60 12.40
C VAL A 75 0.97 -8.12 13.82
N LYS A 76 2.22 -7.74 14.12
CA LYS A 76 2.59 -7.15 15.42
C LYS A 76 1.81 -5.87 15.69
N ARG A 77 1.74 -4.96 14.71
CA ARG A 77 0.97 -3.72 14.81
C ARG A 77 -0.51 -3.98 15.05
N ASN A 78 -1.10 -4.89 14.29
CA ASN A 78 -2.52 -5.24 14.43
C ASN A 78 -2.82 -5.84 15.82
N LYS A 79 -1.96 -6.73 16.32
CA LYS A 79 -2.08 -7.29 17.68
C LYS A 79 -1.94 -6.21 18.75
N ALA A 80 -0.98 -5.29 18.61
CA ALA A 80 -0.82 -4.17 19.54
C ALA A 80 -2.05 -3.26 19.57
N LEU A 81 -2.62 -2.95 18.40
CA LEU A 81 -3.85 -2.15 18.30
C LEU A 81 -5.05 -2.84 18.96
N GLN A 82 -5.21 -4.15 18.74
CA GLN A 82 -6.25 -4.93 19.40
C GLN A 82 -6.06 -4.94 20.92
N ALA A 83 -4.84 -5.22 21.40
CA ALA A 83 -4.54 -5.24 22.83
C ALA A 83 -4.82 -3.88 23.49
N ALA A 84 -4.39 -2.78 22.86
CA ALA A 84 -4.65 -1.43 23.32
C ALA A 84 -6.16 -1.12 23.37
N LYS A 85 -6.93 -1.56 22.37
CA LYS A 85 -8.38 -1.41 22.35
C LYS A 85 -9.06 -2.16 23.51
N LEU A 86 -8.72 -3.43 23.72
CA LEU A 86 -9.26 -4.22 24.83
C LEU A 86 -8.90 -3.61 26.19
N GLN A 87 -7.66 -3.14 26.35
CA GLN A 87 -7.22 -2.47 27.57
C GLN A 87 -8.03 -1.19 27.81
N GLY A 88 -8.22 -0.37 26.77
CA GLY A 88 -9.03 0.84 26.83
C GLY A 88 -10.50 0.57 27.18
N GLU A 89 -11.11 -0.46 26.60
CA GLU A 89 -12.47 -0.88 26.92
C GLU A 89 -12.61 -1.33 28.38
N LYS A 90 -11.64 -2.08 28.90
CA LYS A 90 -11.61 -2.50 30.31
C LYS A 90 -11.50 -1.29 31.25
N LEU A 91 -10.56 -0.39 30.98
CA LEU A 91 -10.38 0.85 31.72
C LEU A 91 -11.65 1.70 31.73
N LEU A 92 -12.36 1.78 30.60
CA LEU A 92 -13.62 2.52 30.50
C LEU A 92 -14.71 1.92 31.39
N VAL A 93 -14.79 0.59 31.49
CA VAL A 93 -15.73 -0.09 32.40
C VAL A 93 -15.38 0.20 33.85
N GLU A 94 -14.11 0.10 34.23
CA GLU A 94 -13.64 0.36 35.61
C GLU A 94 -13.86 1.84 36.00
N LEU A 95 -13.64 2.77 35.07
CA LEU A 95 -13.93 4.19 35.26
C LEU A 95 -15.43 4.44 35.49
N LYS A 96 -16.30 3.81 34.71
CA LYS A 96 -17.76 3.90 34.91
C LYS A 96 -18.23 3.33 36.24
N GLN A 97 -17.49 2.36 36.80
CA GLN A 97 -17.78 1.75 38.09
C GLN A 97 -17.17 2.51 39.28
N GLY A 98 -16.54 3.67 39.03
CA GLY A 98 -15.90 4.48 40.08
C GLY A 98 -14.55 3.93 40.55
N LYS A 99 -13.97 2.94 39.86
CA LYS A 99 -12.66 2.33 40.15
C LYS A 99 -11.58 2.81 39.16
N GLY A 100 -11.85 3.88 38.43
CA GLY A 100 -11.01 4.34 37.32
C GLY A 100 -9.61 4.79 37.73
N ASP A 101 -9.46 5.44 38.89
CA ASP A 101 -8.18 6.00 39.30
C ASP A 101 -7.11 4.93 39.59
N GLU A 102 -7.51 3.81 40.20
CA GLU A 102 -6.62 2.66 40.45
C GLU A 102 -6.28 1.93 39.14
N ALA A 103 -7.29 1.73 38.30
CA ALA A 103 -7.15 1.09 37.00
C ALA A 103 -6.21 1.85 36.06
N MET A 104 -6.37 3.17 35.99
CA MET A 104 -5.53 4.05 35.16
C MET A 104 -4.09 4.09 35.69
N LYS A 105 -3.89 4.18 37.02
CA LYS A 105 -2.55 4.09 37.61
C LYS A 105 -1.84 2.77 37.30
N ALA A 106 -2.56 1.65 37.39
CA ALA A 106 -2.00 0.32 37.06
C ALA A 106 -1.62 0.22 35.57
N ALA A 107 -2.32 0.95 34.69
CA ALA A 107 -2.00 1.07 33.27
C ALA A 107 -0.91 2.13 32.97
N GLY A 108 -0.39 2.83 33.98
CA GLY A 108 0.57 3.93 33.79
C GLY A 108 -0.03 5.17 33.12
N LEU A 109 -1.36 5.34 33.22
CA LEU A 109 -2.10 6.42 32.58
C LEU A 109 -2.54 7.47 33.60
N SER A 110 -2.57 8.73 33.19
CA SER A 110 -3.09 9.85 33.97
C SER A 110 -3.90 10.79 33.08
N PHE A 111 -4.96 11.39 33.62
CA PHE A 111 -5.61 12.50 32.94
C PHE A 111 -4.68 13.72 32.86
N GLY A 112 -4.86 14.53 31.82
CA GLY A 112 -4.23 15.84 31.74
C GLY A 112 -4.78 16.80 32.79
N ALA A 113 -4.21 18.01 32.85
CA ALA A 113 -4.70 19.05 33.74
C ALA A 113 -6.19 19.33 33.52
N VAL A 114 -6.93 19.59 34.60
CA VAL A 114 -8.35 19.92 34.55
C VAL A 114 -8.52 21.25 33.80
N GLN A 115 -9.16 21.22 32.63
CA GLN A 115 -9.63 22.43 31.96
C GLN A 115 -11.02 22.80 32.47
N LYS A 116 -11.16 24.00 33.03
CA LYS A 116 -12.48 24.60 33.30
C LYS A 116 -13.05 25.11 31.97
N MET A 117 -14.25 24.65 31.61
CA MET A 117 -15.01 25.28 30.53
C MET A 117 -15.42 26.69 30.99
N ALA A 118 -15.16 27.68 30.14
CA ALA A 118 -15.60 29.07 30.32
C ALA A 118 -17.04 29.22 29.79
#